data_AF-A0A495ZD17-F1
#
_entry.id   AF-A0A495ZD17-F1
#
_cell.length_a   1.000
_cell.length_b   1.000
_cell.length_c   1.000
_cell.angle_alpha   90.00
_cell.angle_beta   90.00
_cell.angle_gamma   90.00
#
_symmetry.space_group_name_H-M   'P 1'
#
loop_
_entity.id
_entity.type
_entity.pdbx_description
1 polymer ?
#
loop_
_entity_poly.entity_id
_entity_poly.type
_entity_poly.pdbx_seq_one_letter_code
_entity_poly.pdbx_strand_id
1 'polypeptide(L)'
;MWRRIMNNYCPSDTRDIVEFKFLFSYSFNENNQKDLNREGEPPRYLRNKFRQEVEIDLSNNAQVWVGSRNNRWLVTDGQQNFPIRKENNQLNVYKRPTIENCALEYSCFLEIDPPSNIKDIDFPRYIQPPDPSLITQLRDRQTQQLQQFVSRGIQLYCVDATVDWRLVVGLGSEHVQETSMTLHHIYGIPYIPGSAVKGVLRHWWLQVLKEDKNFLQQNPGFIKSKDEIDESIALKDPIFLSIFGSQEQRGEVRFLDAYSTEAVHFAIDIMNPHYPDYYSGSKPPTDHQSPRPINFLTVEKTNFRFAFLAEDQKLLCKIKDRFEDALDMKGVGAKTAVGYGYFRDFKDKTDTITDKLKQEQEAAEKQQKAKQLASLSPIERLAEEVKSLADSQVDEERATEIYNNELPSLESDDKQIIAQALKTYWQRINKWEGGSDKQRQKVMKVKSILGER
;
A
#
# COMPACT_ATOMS: atom_id res chain seq x y z
N MET A 1 24.53 11.59 11.32
CA MET A 1 24.67 10.80 10.07
C MET A 1 24.90 11.68 8.84
N TRP A 2 24.18 12.80 8.65
CA TRP A 2 24.36 13.73 7.51
C TRP A 2 25.71 14.49 7.44
N ARG A 3 26.45 14.65 8.55
CA ARG A 3 27.78 15.32 8.55
C ARG A 3 28.95 14.46 8.07
N ARG A 4 28.79 13.13 7.98
CA ARG A 4 29.89 12.20 7.64
C ARG A 4 30.00 11.92 6.13
N ILE A 5 29.00 12.34 5.35
CA ILE A 5 28.94 12.13 3.89
C ILE A 5 29.56 13.31 3.12
N MET A 6 29.55 14.52 3.69
CA MET A 6 29.99 15.74 3.00
C MET A 6 31.52 15.95 2.92
N ASN A 7 32.34 15.16 3.64
CA ASN A 7 33.79 15.38 3.69
C ASN A 7 34.62 14.55 2.70
N ASN A 8 34.01 13.65 1.91
CA ASN A 8 34.77 12.71 1.06
C ASN A 8 34.78 13.04 -0.44
N TYR A 9 34.15 14.14 -0.89
CA TYR A 9 34.08 14.47 -2.32
C TYR A 9 34.18 15.98 -2.59
N CYS A 10 35.39 16.52 -2.55
CA CYS A 10 35.71 17.78 -3.24
C CYS A 10 37.23 17.86 -3.51
N PRO A 11 37.71 17.72 -4.75
CA PRO A 11 39.05 18.15 -5.12
C PRO A 11 39.13 19.67 -5.11
N SER A 12 40.20 20.17 -4.50
CA SER A 12 40.75 21.50 -4.69
C SER A 12 41.00 21.74 -6.18
N ASP A 13 40.40 22.79 -6.76
CA ASP A 13 41.09 23.76 -7.63
C ASP A 13 40.07 24.52 -8.47
N THR A 14 39.83 25.79 -8.09
CA THR A 14 40.00 26.99 -8.94
C THR A 14 39.32 28.17 -8.26
N ARG A 15 40.16 28.99 -7.62
CA ARG A 15 39.84 30.38 -7.27
C ARG A 15 40.00 31.18 -8.55
N ASP A 16 39.07 32.09 -8.83
CA ASP A 16 39.42 33.43 -9.32
C ASP A 16 38.26 34.40 -9.03
N ILE A 17 38.62 35.53 -8.41
CA ILE A 17 37.76 36.61 -7.94
C ILE A 17 38.00 37.80 -8.86
N VAL A 18 36.94 38.42 -9.38
CA VAL A 18 37.00 39.80 -9.88
C VAL A 18 35.85 40.59 -9.26
N GLU A 19 36.24 41.62 -8.49
CA GLU A 19 35.39 42.54 -7.72
C GLU A 19 34.96 43.73 -8.59
N PHE A 20 33.68 44.12 -8.54
CA PHE A 20 33.26 45.48 -8.95
C PHE A 20 32.30 46.06 -7.89
N LYS A 21 32.69 47.19 -7.32
CA LYS A 21 31.93 48.02 -6.36
C LYS A 21 31.26 49.17 -7.09
N PHE A 22 30.01 49.50 -6.78
CA PHE A 22 29.50 50.88 -6.84
C PHE A 22 28.49 51.20 -5.73
N LEU A 23 28.54 52.47 -5.30
CA LEU A 23 27.98 53.09 -4.09
C LEU A 23 26.49 53.48 -4.20
N PHE A 24 25.82 53.55 -3.04
CA PHE A 24 24.46 54.09 -2.84
C PHE A 24 24.47 55.53 -2.28
N SER A 25 23.44 56.32 -2.59
CA SER A 25 23.04 57.54 -1.86
C SER A 25 21.53 57.51 -1.57
N TYR A 26 21.13 57.85 -0.34
CA TYR A 26 19.75 57.89 0.17
C TYR A 26 19.32 59.32 0.51
N SER A 27 18.02 59.62 0.40
CA SER A 27 17.36 60.75 1.07
C SER A 27 16.15 60.25 1.87
N PHE A 28 16.08 60.60 3.16
CA PHE A 28 14.97 60.31 4.07
C PHE A 28 13.91 61.40 4.03
N ASN A 29 12.65 61.04 4.33
CA ASN A 29 11.62 61.99 4.72
C ASN A 29 11.13 61.69 6.14
N GLU A 30 11.08 62.75 6.94
CA GLU A 30 10.76 62.78 8.37
C GLU A 30 9.25 62.66 8.58
N ASN A 31 8.81 61.74 9.45
CA ASN A 31 7.81 62.03 10.48
C ASN A 31 7.56 60.80 11.39
N ASN A 32 7.42 61.09 12.68
CA ASN A 32 7.16 60.19 13.82
C ASN A 32 8.37 59.46 14.44
N GLN A 33 9.30 60.26 14.96
CA GLN A 33 9.93 59.94 16.25
C GLN A 33 9.01 60.38 17.38
N LYS A 34 8.55 59.44 18.22
CA LYS A 34 8.42 59.62 19.67
C LYS A 34 8.10 58.28 20.34
N ASP A 35 8.77 58.09 21.48
CA ASP A 35 8.55 57.06 22.50
C ASP A 35 9.27 55.71 22.33
N LEU A 36 10.61 55.81 22.28
CA LEU A 36 11.49 54.91 23.02
C LEU A 36 11.45 55.32 24.50
N ASN A 37 11.07 54.40 25.40
CA ASN A 37 11.70 54.16 26.71
C ASN A 37 10.79 53.31 27.60
N ARG A 38 11.14 52.02 27.77
CA ARG A 38 11.11 51.31 29.06
C ARG A 38 11.74 49.92 28.90
N GLU A 39 12.82 49.70 29.63
CA GLU A 39 13.45 48.40 29.88
C GLU A 39 12.48 47.50 30.67
N GLY A 40 12.36 46.24 30.24
CA GLY A 40 11.53 45.20 30.84
C GLY A 40 11.22 44.14 29.81
N GLU A 41 11.51 42.87 30.11
CA GLU A 41 11.42 41.74 29.17
C GLU A 41 10.13 41.72 28.31
N PRO A 42 10.22 41.39 27.01
CA PRO A 42 9.06 41.37 26.14
C PRO A 42 8.12 40.18 26.47
N PRO A 43 6.79 40.37 26.44
CA PRO A 43 5.82 39.31 26.62
C PRO A 43 6.00 38.17 25.61
N ARG A 44 5.70 36.95 26.08
CA ARG A 44 5.86 35.64 25.40
C ARG A 44 5.16 35.45 24.04
N TYR A 45 4.63 36.49 23.39
CA TYR A 45 3.97 36.41 22.08
C TYR A 45 4.74 37.07 20.92
N LEU A 46 5.96 37.60 21.14
CA LEU A 46 6.81 38.13 20.07
C LEU A 46 7.93 37.15 19.64
N ARG A 47 7.55 36.11 18.90
CA ARG A 47 8.44 35.39 17.97
C ARG A 47 7.89 35.42 16.53
N ASN A 48 7.45 36.59 16.08
CA ASN A 48 7.25 36.86 14.66
C ASN A 48 8.53 37.51 14.12
N LYS A 49 9.38 36.67 13.54
CA LYS A 49 10.64 37.04 12.90
C LYS A 49 10.37 37.72 11.55
N PHE A 50 10.89 38.94 11.40
CA PHE A 50 11.15 39.70 10.17
C PHE A 50 9.95 40.17 9.33
N ARG A 51 9.45 41.37 9.65
CA ARG A 51 8.95 42.32 8.64
C ARG A 51 10.13 43.16 8.16
N GLN A 52 10.47 43.06 6.88
CA GLN A 52 11.08 44.16 6.15
C GLN A 52 10.08 44.55 5.07
N GLU A 53 9.56 45.77 5.17
CA GLU A 53 8.89 46.45 4.08
C GLU A 53 9.96 46.85 3.06
N VAL A 54 9.78 46.43 1.81
CA VAL A 54 10.54 46.93 0.67
C VAL A 54 9.52 47.60 -0.25
N GLU A 55 9.67 48.91 -0.40
CA GLU A 55 8.99 49.69 -1.43
C GLU A 55 9.65 49.31 -2.78
N ILE A 56 8.87 48.74 -3.71
CA ILE A 56 9.38 48.26 -5.00
C ILE A 56 8.82 49.16 -6.10
N ASP A 57 9.74 49.82 -6.81
CA ASP A 57 9.51 50.58 -8.03
C ASP A 57 9.02 49.64 -9.16
N LEU A 58 7.81 49.91 -9.67
CA LEU A 58 7.09 49.10 -10.65
C LEU A 58 7.49 49.38 -12.11
N SER A 59 8.71 49.85 -12.36
CA SER A 59 9.13 50.24 -13.71
C SER A 59 9.75 49.13 -14.56
N ASN A 60 10.03 47.92 -14.03
CA ASN A 60 10.41 46.77 -14.86
C ASN A 60 10.07 45.41 -14.22
N ASN A 61 9.38 44.57 -14.99
CA ASN A 61 8.86 43.23 -14.66
C ASN A 61 9.75 42.36 -13.76
N ALA A 62 9.42 42.29 -12.47
CA ALA A 62 9.97 41.30 -11.54
C ALA A 62 8.83 40.50 -10.88
N GLN A 63 8.83 39.18 -11.06
CA GLN A 63 8.01 38.25 -10.27
C GLN A 63 8.90 37.32 -9.44
N VAL A 64 8.48 37.11 -8.19
CA VAL A 64 9.10 36.34 -7.10
C VAL A 64 8.44 34.97 -7.01
N TRP A 65 9.18 33.91 -6.61
CA TRP A 65 8.59 32.56 -6.39
C TRP A 65 9.10 31.86 -5.12
N VAL A 66 8.22 31.05 -4.50
CA VAL A 66 8.23 30.54 -3.11
C VAL A 66 8.09 29.01 -3.12
N GLY A 67 8.74 28.28 -2.19
CA GLY A 67 8.65 26.81 -2.04
C GLY A 67 8.27 26.33 -0.62
N SER A 68 7.40 25.32 -0.52
CA SER A 68 6.79 24.84 0.73
C SER A 68 7.52 23.66 1.39
N ARG A 69 8.34 24.00 2.39
CA ARG A 69 8.48 23.44 3.76
C ARG A 69 9.90 23.77 4.24
N ASN A 70 9.98 24.68 5.23
CA ASN A 70 11.18 25.22 5.90
C ASN A 70 11.95 26.40 5.25
N ASN A 71 11.39 27.18 4.32
CA ASN A 71 12.02 28.44 3.87
C ASN A 71 13.53 28.31 3.51
N ARG A 72 13.91 27.25 2.80
CA ARG A 72 15.28 27.11 2.28
C ARG A 72 15.27 26.85 0.79
N TRP A 73 15.98 27.72 0.09
CA TRP A 73 16.16 27.78 -1.35
C TRP A 73 17.18 26.74 -1.81
N LEU A 74 16.86 25.95 -2.84
CA LEU A 74 17.84 25.06 -3.50
C LEU A 74 17.62 25.08 -5.02
N VAL A 75 18.72 25.23 -5.76
CA VAL A 75 18.81 25.09 -7.22
C VAL A 75 19.95 24.10 -7.52
N THR A 76 19.84 23.30 -8.58
CA THR A 76 20.76 22.19 -8.91
C THR A 76 21.05 22.15 -10.41
N ASP A 77 22.31 21.91 -10.78
CA ASP A 77 22.82 21.92 -12.16
C ASP A 77 23.03 20.52 -12.79
N GLY A 78 22.62 19.46 -12.09
CA GLY A 78 22.75 18.09 -12.58
C GLY A 78 23.97 17.30 -12.07
N GLN A 79 24.92 17.88 -11.33
CA GLN A 79 25.93 17.09 -10.59
C GLN A 79 26.20 17.56 -9.14
N GLN A 80 25.98 18.83 -8.81
CA GLN A 80 25.97 19.35 -7.43
C GLN A 80 24.92 20.46 -7.26
N ASN A 81 24.66 20.86 -6.01
CA ASN A 81 23.77 21.97 -5.69
C ASN A 81 24.57 23.28 -5.66
N PHE A 82 24.26 24.26 -6.55
CA PHE A 82 24.87 25.59 -6.54
C PHE A 82 23.83 26.72 -6.75
N PRO A 83 24.04 27.90 -6.13
CA PRO A 83 23.21 29.09 -6.34
C PRO A 83 23.40 29.65 -7.75
N ILE A 84 22.32 29.82 -8.53
CA ILE A 84 22.40 30.42 -9.87
C ILE A 84 22.46 31.95 -9.79
N ARG A 85 23.42 32.53 -10.52
CA ARG A 85 23.56 33.95 -10.83
C ARG A 85 22.69 34.29 -12.05
N LYS A 86 22.01 35.43 -11.98
CA LYS A 86 21.13 35.98 -13.01
C LYS A 86 21.96 36.42 -14.23
N GLU A 87 22.04 35.60 -15.27
CA GLU A 87 22.54 36.04 -16.59
C GLU A 87 21.37 36.11 -17.57
N ASN A 88 21.19 37.30 -18.15
CA ASN A 88 20.37 37.58 -19.34
C ASN A 88 18.87 37.23 -19.31
N ASN A 89 18.18 37.56 -18.21
CA ASN A 89 16.71 37.78 -18.18
C ASN A 89 15.81 36.67 -18.77
N GLN A 90 16.33 35.45 -18.99
CA GLN A 90 15.57 34.29 -19.45
C GLN A 90 15.54 33.23 -18.34
N LEU A 91 14.34 32.88 -17.91
CA LEU A 91 14.05 31.79 -16.99
C LEU A 91 13.85 30.52 -17.83
N ASN A 92 14.89 29.71 -17.97
CA ASN A 92 14.77 28.42 -18.64
C ASN A 92 14.18 27.40 -17.66
N VAL A 93 12.91 27.04 -17.86
CA VAL A 93 12.27 25.88 -17.22
C VAL A 93 12.81 24.64 -17.92
N TYR A 94 13.68 23.89 -17.25
CA TYR A 94 14.17 22.62 -17.77
C TYR A 94 13.14 21.54 -17.51
N LYS A 95 12.52 21.02 -18.58
CA LYS A 95 11.80 19.76 -18.58
C LYS A 95 12.76 18.69 -18.06
N ARG A 96 12.60 18.20 -16.82
CA ARG A 96 13.42 17.08 -16.32
C ARG A 96 12.87 15.80 -16.96
N PRO A 97 13.60 15.14 -17.86
CA PRO A 97 13.04 14.06 -18.66
C PRO A 97 12.74 12.76 -17.89
N THR A 98 12.97 12.69 -16.56
CA THR A 98 13.01 11.41 -15.84
C THR A 98 12.55 11.51 -14.37
N ILE A 99 11.41 12.14 -14.09
CA ILE A 99 10.76 11.95 -12.77
C ILE A 99 9.80 10.78 -12.90
N GLU A 100 10.24 9.58 -12.50
CA GLU A 100 9.43 8.36 -12.61
C GLU A 100 8.33 8.26 -11.53
N ASN A 101 8.49 8.97 -10.42
CA ASN A 101 7.52 8.97 -9.32
C ASN A 101 6.49 10.09 -9.52
N CYS A 102 5.28 9.70 -9.92
CA CYS A 102 4.16 10.60 -10.16
C CYS A 102 3.76 11.43 -8.91
N ALA A 103 3.89 10.91 -7.69
CA ALA A 103 3.61 11.71 -6.47
C ALA A 103 4.60 12.86 -6.29
N LEU A 104 5.88 12.60 -6.59
CA LEU A 104 6.93 13.60 -6.52
C LEU A 104 6.75 14.65 -7.61
N GLU A 105 6.43 14.22 -8.83
CA GLU A 105 6.09 15.12 -9.95
C GLU A 105 4.91 16.02 -9.56
N TYR A 106 3.80 15.40 -9.13
CA TYR A 106 2.57 16.08 -8.73
C TYR A 106 2.77 17.08 -7.60
N SER A 107 3.55 16.73 -6.58
CA SER A 107 3.63 17.54 -5.35
C SER A 107 4.79 18.54 -5.33
N CYS A 108 5.86 18.30 -6.10
CA CYS A 108 7.12 19.04 -5.96
C CYS A 108 7.67 19.62 -7.26
N PHE A 109 7.25 19.12 -8.43
CA PHE A 109 7.81 19.51 -9.72
C PHE A 109 6.73 19.92 -10.73
N LEU A 110 5.63 20.49 -10.25
CA LEU A 110 4.61 21.09 -11.10
C LEU A 110 5.26 22.13 -12.03
N GLU A 111 5.22 21.87 -13.34
CA GLU A 111 5.61 22.85 -14.34
C GLU A 111 4.56 23.97 -14.33
N ILE A 112 4.94 25.11 -13.75
CA ILE A 112 4.18 26.35 -13.88
C ILE A 112 4.65 26.99 -15.19
N ASP A 113 3.90 26.84 -16.27
CA ASP A 113 4.11 27.69 -17.45
C ASP A 113 4.04 29.14 -16.98
N PRO A 114 5.07 29.98 -17.19
CA PRO A 114 5.06 31.35 -16.69
C PRO A 114 3.96 32.09 -17.46
N PRO A 115 2.80 32.35 -16.86
CA PRO A 115 1.72 32.88 -17.62
C PRO A 115 1.84 34.40 -17.59
N SER A 116 1.52 35.05 -18.70
CA SER A 116 1.27 36.50 -18.71
C SER A 116 0.13 36.91 -17.73
N ASN A 117 -0.66 35.94 -17.23
CA ASN A 117 -1.60 36.06 -16.12
C ASN A 117 -1.76 34.72 -15.38
N ILE A 118 -1.54 34.69 -14.07
CA ILE A 118 -1.67 33.50 -13.15
C ILE A 118 -3.06 32.80 -13.21
N LYS A 119 -4.03 33.37 -13.94
CA LYS A 119 -5.41 32.86 -14.04
C LYS A 119 -5.64 31.87 -15.18
N ASP A 120 -4.73 31.77 -16.15
CA ASP A 120 -4.86 30.89 -17.33
C ASP A 120 -3.95 29.64 -17.22
N ILE A 121 -3.92 29.09 -16.01
CA ILE A 121 -3.12 27.93 -15.61
C ILE A 121 -3.84 26.67 -16.16
N ASP A 122 -3.56 26.30 -17.42
CA ASP A 122 -4.04 25.09 -18.10
C ASP A 122 -3.20 23.85 -17.68
N PHE A 123 -3.34 23.45 -16.40
CA PHE A 123 -2.29 22.80 -15.61
C PHE A 123 -2.22 21.27 -15.43
N PRO A 124 -3.00 20.41 -16.10
CA PRO A 124 -2.74 18.98 -16.01
C PRO A 124 -2.43 18.33 -17.37
N ARG A 125 -1.97 19.08 -18.37
CA ARG A 125 -1.50 18.48 -19.63
C ARG A 125 -0.26 17.58 -19.50
N TYR A 126 0.39 17.54 -18.33
CA TYR A 126 1.71 16.90 -18.20
C TYR A 126 1.87 15.82 -17.13
N ILE A 127 0.93 15.60 -16.21
CA ILE A 127 1.11 14.54 -15.21
C ILE A 127 1.03 13.18 -15.89
N GLN A 128 2.15 12.48 -15.95
CA GLN A 128 2.19 11.16 -16.54
C GLN A 128 1.59 10.13 -15.58
N PRO A 129 0.74 9.20 -16.06
CA PRO A 129 0.33 8.08 -15.23
C PRO A 129 1.55 7.23 -14.83
N PRO A 130 1.52 6.58 -13.66
CA PRO A 130 2.59 5.67 -13.26
C PRO A 130 2.84 4.57 -14.31
N ASP A 131 4.10 4.15 -14.45
CA ASP A 131 4.48 3.08 -15.38
C ASP A 131 3.65 1.79 -15.12
N PRO A 132 2.95 1.25 -16.14
CA PRO A 132 2.23 -0.02 -16.02
C PRO A 132 3.09 -1.19 -15.52
N SER A 133 4.40 -1.18 -15.79
CA SER A 133 5.34 -2.19 -15.31
C SER A 133 5.48 -2.14 -13.78
N LEU A 134 5.52 -0.93 -13.21
CA LEU A 134 5.52 -0.72 -11.77
C LEU A 134 4.23 -1.24 -11.15
N ILE A 135 3.06 -0.94 -11.73
CA ILE A 135 1.78 -1.44 -11.21
C ILE A 135 1.76 -2.97 -11.17
N THR A 136 2.25 -3.61 -12.23
CA THR A 136 2.35 -5.07 -12.31
C THR A 136 3.22 -5.63 -11.17
N GLN A 137 4.39 -5.04 -10.94
CA GLN A 137 5.28 -5.44 -9.84
C GLN A 137 4.64 -5.21 -8.46
N LEU A 138 3.94 -4.10 -8.25
CA LEU A 138 3.25 -3.80 -6.99
C LEU A 138 2.13 -4.80 -6.72
N ARG A 139 1.34 -5.16 -7.73
CA ARG A 139 0.28 -6.18 -7.65
C ARG A 139 0.85 -7.55 -7.30
N ASP A 140 1.94 -7.95 -7.96
CA ASP A 140 2.55 -9.26 -7.73
C ASP A 140 3.16 -9.34 -6.32
N ARG A 141 3.83 -8.27 -5.87
CA ARG A 141 4.32 -8.15 -4.51
C ARG A 141 3.20 -8.13 -3.47
N GLN A 142 2.09 -7.43 -3.71
CA GLN A 142 0.92 -7.46 -2.83
C GLN A 142 0.35 -8.89 -2.76
N THR A 143 0.30 -9.60 -3.90
CA THR A 143 -0.15 -11.01 -3.94
C THR A 143 0.74 -11.90 -3.07
N GLN A 144 2.07 -11.78 -3.19
CA GLN A 144 3.02 -12.50 -2.34
C GLN A 144 2.84 -12.18 -0.85
N GLN A 145 2.60 -10.92 -0.49
CA GLN A 145 2.33 -10.52 0.89
C GLN A 145 1.05 -11.17 1.43
N LEU A 146 -0.03 -11.17 0.64
CA LEU A 146 -1.28 -11.83 1.02
C LEU A 146 -1.08 -13.34 1.22
N GLN A 147 -0.36 -13.99 0.31
CA GLN A 147 -0.01 -15.41 0.43
C GLN A 147 0.79 -15.71 1.72
N GLN A 148 1.71 -14.83 2.12
CA GLN A 148 2.43 -14.98 3.40
C GLN A 148 1.53 -14.89 4.63
N PHE A 149 0.45 -14.11 4.58
CA PHE A 149 -0.54 -14.11 5.66
C PHE A 149 -1.33 -15.42 5.67
N VAL A 150 -1.80 -15.88 4.51
CA VAL A 150 -2.54 -17.14 4.36
C VAL A 150 -1.70 -18.33 4.82
N SER A 151 -0.41 -18.39 4.49
CA SER A 151 0.50 -19.46 4.94
C SER A 151 0.68 -19.52 6.45
N ARG A 152 0.34 -18.44 7.18
CA ARG A 152 0.37 -18.37 8.65
C ARG A 152 -1.00 -18.69 9.28
N GLY A 153 -1.96 -19.18 8.50
CA GLY A 153 -3.31 -19.52 8.95
C GLY A 153 -4.28 -18.35 9.04
N ILE A 154 -3.88 -17.15 8.60
CA ILE A 154 -4.77 -15.98 8.55
C ILE A 154 -5.69 -16.12 7.34
N GLN A 155 -6.98 -15.91 7.55
CA GLN A 155 -7.98 -15.99 6.51
C GLN A 155 -7.95 -14.74 5.63
N LEU A 156 -8.32 -14.91 4.35
CA LEU A 156 -8.29 -13.86 3.33
C LEU A 156 -9.65 -13.73 2.66
N TYR A 157 -10.08 -12.49 2.44
CA TYR A 157 -11.06 -12.14 1.43
C TYR A 157 -10.44 -11.08 0.52
N CYS A 158 -10.40 -11.35 -0.78
CA CYS A 158 -9.77 -10.48 -1.77
C CYS A 158 -10.69 -10.31 -2.98
N VAL A 159 -10.96 -9.07 -3.38
CA VAL A 159 -11.84 -8.74 -4.49
C VAL A 159 -11.22 -7.63 -5.34
N ASP A 160 -11.22 -7.83 -6.66
CA ASP A 160 -10.86 -6.79 -7.62
C ASP A 160 -12.15 -6.13 -8.14
N ALA A 161 -12.19 -4.81 -8.24
CA ALA A 161 -13.35 -4.08 -8.76
C ALA A 161 -12.93 -2.87 -9.60
N THR A 162 -13.75 -2.49 -10.59
CA THR A 162 -13.49 -1.39 -11.51
C THR A 162 -14.21 -0.13 -11.05
N VAL A 163 -13.54 1.03 -11.15
CA VAL A 163 -14.21 2.34 -10.99
C VAL A 163 -15.30 2.49 -12.05
N ASP A 164 -16.54 2.77 -11.63
CA ASP A 164 -17.70 2.87 -12.53
C ASP A 164 -17.64 4.14 -13.41
N TRP A 165 -17.39 5.30 -12.79
CA TRP A 165 -17.19 6.58 -13.47
C TRP A 165 -15.83 7.19 -13.16
N ARG A 166 -15.76 8.09 -12.17
CA ARG A 166 -14.53 8.76 -11.75
C ARG A 166 -14.34 8.63 -10.26
N LEU A 167 -13.10 8.39 -9.85
CA LEU A 167 -12.67 8.30 -8.47
C LEU A 167 -11.78 9.49 -8.12
N VAL A 168 -12.05 10.08 -6.95
CA VAL A 168 -11.20 11.10 -6.36
C VAL A 168 -11.01 10.78 -4.89
N VAL A 169 -9.75 10.58 -4.49
CA VAL A 169 -9.39 10.34 -3.09
C VAL A 169 -8.47 11.47 -2.65
N GLY A 170 -8.71 12.04 -1.47
CA GLY A 170 -7.82 13.06 -0.90
C GLY A 170 -8.04 14.49 -1.37
N LEU A 171 -9.19 14.80 -1.98
CA LEU A 171 -9.49 16.11 -2.59
C LEU A 171 -9.21 17.31 -1.69
N GLY A 172 -9.48 17.19 -0.39
CA GLY A 172 -9.30 18.26 0.60
C GLY A 172 -7.92 18.36 1.23
N SER A 173 -6.90 17.64 0.73
CA SER A 173 -5.53 17.79 1.24
C SER A 173 -4.91 19.09 0.72
N GLU A 174 -4.03 19.71 1.52
CA GLU A 174 -3.34 20.94 1.14
C GLU A 174 -2.46 20.70 -0.10
N HIS A 175 -2.73 21.44 -1.16
CA HIS A 175 -1.97 21.39 -2.41
C HIS A 175 -1.98 22.75 -3.08
N VAL A 176 -0.96 23.04 -3.91
CA VAL A 176 -0.82 24.31 -4.62
C VAL A 176 -2.00 24.58 -5.57
N GLN A 177 -2.68 23.52 -6.01
CA GLN A 177 -3.86 23.58 -6.90
C GLN A 177 -5.19 23.69 -6.14
N GLU A 178 -5.18 23.94 -4.82
CA GLU A 178 -6.34 23.93 -3.92
C GLU A 178 -7.08 22.59 -3.81
N THR A 179 -6.81 21.67 -4.74
CA THR A 179 -7.33 20.32 -4.85
C THR A 179 -6.17 19.33 -4.91
N SER A 180 -6.27 18.25 -4.16
CA SER A 180 -5.23 17.23 -4.06
C SER A 180 -5.74 15.86 -4.46
N MET A 181 -4.82 14.95 -4.78
CA MET A 181 -5.11 13.53 -4.95
C MET A 181 -4.20 12.72 -4.03
N THR A 182 -4.74 11.68 -3.41
CA THR A 182 -3.98 10.75 -2.59
C THR A 182 -3.12 9.87 -3.49
N LEU A 183 -1.82 10.18 -3.54
CA LEU A 183 -0.80 9.39 -4.21
C LEU A 183 0.12 8.72 -3.18
N HIS A 184 0.49 7.48 -3.42
CA HIS A 184 1.42 6.76 -2.54
C HIS A 184 2.82 7.36 -2.67
N HIS A 185 3.30 8.02 -1.62
CA HIS A 185 4.60 8.73 -1.60
C HIS A 185 5.80 7.97 -2.22
N ILE A 186 5.94 6.66 -1.95
CA ILE A 186 7.06 5.85 -2.49
C ILE A 186 6.84 5.41 -3.94
N TYR A 187 5.60 5.08 -4.32
CA TYR A 187 5.32 4.42 -5.61
C TYR A 187 4.76 5.39 -6.65
N GLY A 188 4.31 6.57 -6.25
CA GLY A 188 3.67 7.52 -7.14
C GLY A 188 2.26 7.14 -7.59
N ILE A 189 1.68 6.04 -7.09
CA ILE A 189 0.39 5.53 -7.60
C ILE A 189 -0.80 6.09 -6.81
N PRO A 190 -1.96 6.34 -7.45
CA PRO A 190 -3.19 6.57 -6.69
C PRO A 190 -3.58 5.30 -5.94
N TYR A 191 -4.05 5.48 -4.71
CA TYR A 191 -4.50 4.37 -3.88
C TYR A 191 -5.66 4.81 -2.99
N ILE A 192 -6.44 3.82 -2.53
CA ILE A 192 -7.52 4.04 -1.58
C ILE A 192 -7.01 3.56 -0.21
N PRO A 193 -6.83 4.46 0.78
CA PRO A 193 -6.40 4.05 2.10
C PRO A 193 -7.34 3.03 2.72
N GLY A 194 -6.81 2.04 3.43
CA GLY A 194 -7.59 1.04 4.15
C GLY A 194 -8.52 1.66 5.20
N SER A 195 -8.18 2.85 5.71
CA SER A 195 -9.08 3.65 6.56
C SER A 195 -10.32 4.15 5.82
N ALA A 196 -10.18 4.54 4.55
CA ALA A 196 -11.32 4.93 3.71
C ALA A 196 -12.18 3.70 3.35
N VAL A 197 -11.55 2.57 3.04
CA VAL A 197 -12.25 1.28 2.81
C VAL A 197 -13.03 0.85 4.06
N LYS A 198 -12.40 0.93 5.25
CA LYS A 198 -13.05 0.67 6.53
C LYS A 198 -14.22 1.63 6.77
N GLY A 199 -14.03 2.91 6.47
CA GLY A 199 -15.02 3.97 6.66
C GLY A 199 -16.27 3.76 5.83
N VAL A 200 -16.13 3.49 4.52
CA VAL A 200 -17.29 3.25 3.63
C VAL A 200 -18.07 2.00 4.06
N LEU A 201 -17.38 0.90 4.37
CA LEU A 201 -18.06 -0.32 4.81
C LEU A 201 -18.76 -0.12 6.15
N ARG A 202 -18.12 0.58 7.10
CA ARG A 202 -18.72 0.91 8.39
C ARG A 202 -19.99 1.74 8.20
N HIS A 203 -19.93 2.76 7.36
CA HIS A 203 -21.08 3.62 7.09
C HIS A 203 -22.21 2.86 6.41
N TRP A 204 -21.92 2.02 5.42
CA TRP A 204 -22.92 1.14 4.79
C TRP A 204 -23.56 0.20 5.80
N TRP A 205 -22.76 -0.41 6.67
CA TRP A 205 -23.25 -1.30 7.72
C TRP A 205 -24.24 -0.62 8.66
N LEU A 206 -23.94 0.62 9.06
CA LEU A 206 -24.85 1.42 9.90
C LEU A 206 -26.18 1.64 9.18
N GLN A 207 -26.17 1.92 7.87
CA GLN A 207 -27.41 2.09 7.11
C GLN A 207 -28.24 0.82 7.03
N VAL A 208 -27.59 -0.33 6.80
CA VAL A 208 -28.28 -1.63 6.80
C VAL A 208 -28.92 -1.91 8.17
N LEU A 209 -28.20 -1.66 9.28
CA LEU A 209 -28.76 -1.83 10.63
C LEU A 209 -29.93 -0.87 10.92
N LYS A 210 -29.96 0.31 10.30
CA LYS A 210 -31.08 1.27 10.41
C LYS A 210 -32.35 0.79 9.74
N GLU A 211 -32.24 -0.08 8.73
CA GLU A 211 -33.38 -0.63 8.01
C GLU A 211 -33.85 -1.98 8.59
N ASP A 212 -33.05 -2.64 9.42
CA ASP A 212 -33.36 -3.93 10.05
C ASP A 212 -34.32 -3.80 11.24
N LYS A 213 -35.63 -3.90 10.96
CA LYS A 213 -36.70 -3.84 11.97
C LYS A 213 -36.53 -4.81 13.15
N ASN A 214 -35.93 -5.98 12.94
CA ASN A 214 -35.76 -6.97 14.01
C ASN A 214 -34.66 -6.51 14.97
N PHE A 215 -33.54 -6.05 14.42
CA PHE A 215 -32.45 -5.47 15.20
C PHE A 215 -32.93 -4.27 16.03
N LEU A 216 -33.76 -3.40 15.41
CA LEU A 216 -34.38 -2.24 16.06
C LEU A 216 -35.29 -2.62 17.23
N GLN A 217 -36.14 -3.63 17.06
CA GLN A 217 -37.07 -4.08 18.11
C GLN A 217 -36.33 -4.65 19.32
N GLN A 218 -35.23 -5.38 19.08
CA GLN A 218 -34.41 -5.96 20.15
C GLN A 218 -33.56 -4.91 20.88
N ASN A 219 -33.37 -3.73 20.28
CA ASN A 219 -32.56 -2.63 20.81
C ASN A 219 -33.34 -1.31 20.82
N PRO A 220 -34.41 -1.18 21.64
CA PRO A 220 -35.22 0.04 21.69
C PRO A 220 -34.39 1.25 22.18
N GLY A 221 -34.40 2.34 21.40
CA GLY A 221 -33.58 3.53 21.63
C GLY A 221 -32.92 4.12 20.37
N PHE A 222 -33.23 3.56 19.20
CA PHE A 222 -32.46 3.70 17.95
C PHE A 222 -32.52 5.06 17.23
N ILE A 223 -33.44 5.97 17.59
CA ILE A 223 -33.71 7.18 16.81
C ILE A 223 -33.51 8.41 17.70
N LYS A 224 -32.32 9.02 17.65
CA LYS A 224 -32.15 10.41 18.14
C LYS A 224 -32.83 11.40 17.18
N SER A 225 -32.82 11.10 15.88
CA SER A 225 -33.56 11.79 14.82
C SER A 225 -33.71 10.88 13.58
N LYS A 226 -34.53 11.27 12.59
CA LYS A 226 -34.74 10.51 11.34
C LYS A 226 -33.44 10.23 10.55
N ASP A 227 -32.37 11.00 10.79
CA ASP A 227 -31.18 11.03 9.93
C ASP A 227 -29.87 10.62 10.63
N GLU A 228 -29.78 10.68 11.97
CA GLU A 228 -28.57 10.29 12.70
C GLU A 228 -28.76 8.98 13.47
N ILE A 229 -27.88 8.01 13.18
CA ILE A 229 -27.75 6.77 13.95
C ILE A 229 -26.83 7.05 15.13
N ASP A 230 -27.24 6.66 16.33
CA ASP A 230 -26.33 6.63 17.47
C ASP A 230 -25.35 5.45 17.28
N GLU A 231 -24.11 5.77 16.92
CA GLU A 231 -23.04 4.78 16.70
C GLU A 231 -22.82 3.87 17.92
N SER A 232 -23.18 4.33 19.12
CA SER A 232 -23.13 3.52 20.35
C SER A 232 -24.00 2.27 20.32
N ILE A 233 -25.02 2.22 19.46
CA ILE A 233 -25.92 1.07 19.32
C ILE A 233 -25.36 0.06 18.33
N ALA A 234 -24.64 0.49 17.29
CA ALA A 234 -23.95 -0.45 16.40
C ALA A 234 -22.89 -1.27 17.16
N LEU A 235 -22.34 -0.72 18.27
CA LEU A 235 -21.48 -1.46 19.19
C LEU A 235 -22.20 -2.62 19.91
N LYS A 236 -23.55 -2.66 19.90
CA LYS A 236 -24.34 -3.80 20.41
C LYS A 236 -24.46 -4.94 19.40
N ASP A 237 -24.19 -4.71 18.12
CA ASP A 237 -24.05 -5.78 17.13
C ASP A 237 -22.65 -6.42 17.33
N PRO A 238 -22.57 -7.69 17.80
CA PRO A 238 -21.29 -8.32 18.05
C PRO A 238 -20.44 -8.44 16.78
N ILE A 239 -21.07 -8.62 15.61
CA ILE A 239 -20.35 -8.75 14.34
C ILE A 239 -19.73 -7.40 13.96
N PHE A 240 -20.49 -6.31 14.07
CA PHE A 240 -19.98 -4.96 13.85
C PHE A 240 -18.81 -4.63 14.79
N LEU A 241 -18.96 -4.94 16.08
CA LEU A 241 -17.92 -4.71 17.08
C LEU A 241 -16.65 -5.52 16.78
N SER A 242 -16.76 -6.81 16.45
CA SER A 242 -15.62 -7.64 16.07
C SER A 242 -14.96 -7.15 14.78
N ILE A 243 -15.70 -6.69 13.78
CA ILE A 243 -15.09 -6.22 12.52
C ILE A 243 -14.37 -4.89 12.71
N PHE A 244 -15.03 -3.90 13.31
CA PHE A 244 -14.53 -2.52 13.31
C PHE A 244 -13.88 -2.08 14.61
N GLY A 245 -14.24 -2.70 15.73
CA GLY A 245 -13.84 -2.29 17.08
C GLY A 245 -14.64 -1.11 17.64
N SER A 246 -14.28 -0.74 18.87
CA SER A 246 -14.72 0.44 19.63
C SER A 246 -13.51 1.17 20.22
N GLN A 247 -13.75 2.11 21.15
CA GLN A 247 -12.66 2.74 21.91
C GLN A 247 -12.04 1.78 22.93
N GLU A 248 -12.79 0.79 23.39
CA GLU A 248 -12.43 -0.20 24.40
C GLU A 248 -11.94 -1.52 23.80
N GLN A 249 -12.39 -1.85 22.57
CA GLN A 249 -12.06 -3.11 21.89
C GLN A 249 -11.45 -2.88 20.51
N ARG A 250 -10.31 -3.52 20.24
CA ARG A 250 -9.70 -3.54 18.91
C ARG A 250 -10.52 -4.41 17.96
N GLY A 251 -10.77 -3.92 16.74
CA GLY A 251 -11.34 -4.72 15.65
C GLY A 251 -10.42 -5.85 15.18
N GLU A 252 -11.01 -6.99 14.86
CA GLU A 252 -10.36 -8.25 14.50
C GLU A 252 -10.04 -8.36 13.00
N VAL A 253 -10.61 -7.47 12.18
CA VAL A 253 -10.35 -7.42 10.73
C VAL A 253 -9.34 -6.34 10.38
N ARG A 254 -8.34 -6.71 9.56
CA ARG A 254 -7.40 -5.77 8.94
C ARG A 254 -7.91 -5.37 7.56
N PHE A 255 -8.11 -4.07 7.36
CA PHE A 255 -8.48 -3.45 6.10
C PHE A 255 -7.19 -2.94 5.43
N LEU A 256 -6.79 -3.56 4.31
CA LEU A 256 -5.58 -3.15 3.61
C LEU A 256 -5.87 -2.00 2.65
N ASP A 257 -4.82 -1.25 2.32
CA ASP A 257 -4.86 -0.25 1.26
C ASP A 257 -5.19 -0.92 -0.09
N ALA A 258 -6.05 -0.28 -0.87
CA ALA A 258 -6.39 -0.76 -2.20
C ALA A 258 -5.49 -0.09 -3.25
N TYR A 259 -4.79 -0.92 -4.02
CA TYR A 259 -3.92 -0.50 -5.11
C TYR A 259 -4.53 -0.87 -6.45
N SER A 260 -4.14 -0.16 -7.51
CA SER A 260 -4.54 -0.55 -8.86
C SER A 260 -3.92 -1.88 -9.26
N THR A 261 -4.65 -2.69 -10.03
CA THR A 261 -4.15 -3.99 -10.54
C THR A 261 -3.72 -3.93 -12.00
N GLU A 262 -3.94 -2.79 -12.64
CA GLU A 262 -3.63 -2.49 -14.04
C GLU A 262 -3.23 -1.01 -14.20
N ALA A 263 -2.87 -0.62 -15.42
CA ALA A 263 -2.50 0.75 -15.75
C ALA A 263 -3.59 1.75 -15.27
N VAL A 264 -3.13 2.82 -14.62
CA VAL A 264 -4.01 3.87 -14.11
C VAL A 264 -4.37 4.82 -15.24
N HIS A 265 -5.66 5.12 -15.37
CA HIS A 265 -6.12 6.13 -16.32
C HIS A 265 -6.51 7.41 -15.57
N PHE A 266 -5.66 8.42 -15.67
CA PHE A 266 -5.98 9.75 -15.17
C PHE A 266 -6.92 10.50 -16.11
N ALA A 267 -7.84 11.25 -15.52
CA ALA A 267 -8.69 12.19 -16.24
C ALA A 267 -8.80 13.50 -15.47
N ILE A 268 -8.84 14.61 -16.20
CA ILE A 268 -9.08 15.94 -15.64
C ILE A 268 -10.58 16.15 -15.55
N ASP A 269 -11.01 16.74 -14.46
CA ASP A 269 -12.38 17.18 -14.28
C ASP A 269 -12.43 18.60 -13.73
N ILE A 270 -13.60 19.23 -13.81
CA ILE A 270 -13.79 20.64 -13.48
C ILE A 270 -14.85 20.76 -12.39
N MET A 271 -14.60 21.60 -11.40
CA MET A 271 -15.62 22.03 -10.44
C MET A 271 -15.69 23.55 -10.41
N ASN A 272 -16.91 24.06 -10.25
CA ASN A 272 -17.14 25.50 -10.10
C ASN A 272 -17.85 25.73 -8.77
N PRO A 273 -17.20 26.38 -7.78
CA PRO A 273 -17.89 26.82 -6.57
C PRO A 273 -19.04 27.76 -6.93
N HIS A 274 -20.19 27.60 -6.27
CA HIS A 274 -21.38 28.44 -6.53
C HIS A 274 -21.18 29.89 -6.06
N TYR A 275 -20.43 30.11 -4.96
CA TYR A 275 -20.13 31.43 -4.41
C TYR A 275 -18.63 31.66 -4.17
N PRO A 276 -17.80 31.77 -5.22
CA PRO A 276 -16.35 31.87 -5.07
C PRO A 276 -15.88 33.09 -4.27
N ASP A 277 -16.54 34.25 -4.45
CA ASP A 277 -16.17 35.47 -3.73
C ASP A 277 -16.56 35.38 -2.23
N TYR A 278 -17.60 34.61 -1.90
CA TYR A 278 -17.99 34.36 -0.51
C TYR A 278 -17.02 33.45 0.22
N TYR A 279 -16.64 32.32 -0.38
CA TYR A 279 -15.68 31.40 0.22
C TYR A 279 -14.28 32.02 0.39
N SER A 280 -13.93 33.01 -0.45
CA SER A 280 -12.71 33.82 -0.28
C SER A 280 -12.82 34.94 0.78
N GLY A 281 -13.99 35.13 1.39
CA GLY A 281 -14.24 36.16 2.40
C GLY A 281 -14.35 37.58 1.86
N SER A 282 -14.52 37.76 0.54
CA SER A 282 -14.50 39.09 -0.09
C SER A 282 -15.88 39.71 -0.30
N LYS A 283 -16.93 38.92 -0.57
CA LYS A 283 -18.29 39.41 -0.84
C LYS A 283 -19.37 38.48 -0.26
N PRO A 284 -20.60 38.98 -0.02
CA PRO A 284 -21.74 38.12 0.34
C PRO A 284 -22.08 37.12 -0.78
N PRO A 285 -22.71 35.98 -0.45
CA PRO A 285 -23.05 34.94 -1.43
C PRO A 285 -24.22 35.42 -2.28
N THR A 286 -23.96 35.68 -3.55
CA THR A 286 -24.97 36.17 -4.51
C THR A 286 -24.94 35.32 -5.78
N ASP A 287 -26.10 35.04 -6.36
CA ASP A 287 -26.22 34.17 -7.55
C ASP A 287 -25.64 34.78 -8.84
N HIS A 288 -25.20 36.04 -8.80
CA HIS A 288 -24.58 36.74 -9.95
C HIS A 288 -23.05 36.73 -9.92
N GLN A 289 -22.43 35.96 -9.01
CA GLN A 289 -20.98 35.82 -9.00
C GLN A 289 -20.50 35.08 -10.24
N SER A 290 -19.39 35.52 -10.82
CA SER A 290 -18.81 34.87 -11.98
C SER A 290 -18.26 33.49 -11.60
N PRO A 291 -18.54 32.43 -12.38
CA PRO A 291 -18.03 31.10 -12.10
C PRO A 291 -16.50 31.09 -12.16
N ARG A 292 -15.87 30.36 -11.23
CA ARG A 292 -14.42 30.11 -11.24
C ARG A 292 -14.17 28.61 -11.45
N PRO A 293 -13.85 28.17 -12.67
CA PRO A 293 -13.48 26.78 -12.94
C PRO A 293 -12.22 26.39 -12.19
N ILE A 294 -12.29 25.28 -11.45
CA ILE A 294 -11.16 24.66 -10.76
C ILE A 294 -10.99 23.27 -11.33
N ASN A 295 -9.87 23.05 -12.02
CA ASN A 295 -9.50 21.74 -12.53
C ASN A 295 -8.98 20.87 -11.39
N PHE A 296 -9.35 19.58 -11.37
CA PHE A 296 -8.83 18.60 -10.42
C PHE A 296 -8.60 17.25 -11.10
N LEU A 297 -7.66 16.48 -10.56
CA LEU A 297 -7.26 15.18 -11.10
C LEU A 297 -8.17 14.06 -10.57
N THR A 298 -8.53 13.14 -11.46
CA THR A 298 -9.40 11.99 -11.18
C THR A 298 -8.83 10.72 -11.79
N VAL A 299 -9.29 9.56 -11.30
CA VAL A 299 -9.00 8.24 -11.88
C VAL A 299 -10.28 7.69 -12.51
N GLU A 300 -10.22 7.20 -13.73
CA GLU A 300 -11.33 6.49 -14.40
C GLU A 300 -10.88 5.11 -14.89
N LYS A 301 -11.82 4.22 -15.25
CA LYS A 301 -11.55 2.94 -15.95
C LYS A 301 -10.36 2.14 -15.40
N THR A 302 -10.22 2.10 -14.08
CA THR A 302 -9.07 1.49 -13.41
C THR A 302 -9.59 0.48 -12.38
N ASN A 303 -9.03 -0.73 -12.43
CA ASN A 303 -9.28 -1.78 -11.44
C ASN A 303 -8.46 -1.59 -10.17
N PHE A 304 -9.11 -1.74 -9.02
CA PHE A 304 -8.49 -1.75 -7.69
C PHE A 304 -8.68 -3.08 -6.99
N ARG A 305 -7.66 -3.52 -6.25
CA ARG A 305 -7.71 -4.71 -5.39
C ARG A 305 -7.98 -4.32 -3.95
N PHE A 306 -9.06 -4.85 -3.40
CA PHE A 306 -9.42 -4.73 -1.99
C PHE A 306 -9.13 -6.06 -1.29
N ALA A 307 -8.45 -5.99 -0.13
CA ALA A 307 -8.07 -7.17 0.63
C ALA A 307 -8.33 -6.98 2.11
N PHE A 308 -8.92 -8.02 2.70
CA PHE A 308 -9.32 -8.09 4.11
C PHE A 308 -8.70 -9.35 4.73
N LEU A 309 -8.15 -9.20 5.93
CA LEU A 309 -7.52 -10.28 6.66
C LEU A 309 -8.15 -10.42 8.05
N ALA A 310 -8.48 -11.64 8.45
CA ALA A 310 -8.99 -11.95 9.78
C ALA A 310 -8.54 -13.34 10.22
N GLU A 311 -8.60 -13.62 11.53
CA GLU A 311 -8.41 -14.98 12.03
C GLU A 311 -9.69 -15.82 11.87
N ASP A 312 -10.86 -15.20 12.04
CA ASP A 312 -12.16 -15.84 11.86
C ASP A 312 -12.73 -15.59 10.44
N GLN A 313 -12.89 -16.68 9.68
CA GLN A 313 -13.50 -16.69 8.36
C GLN A 313 -14.93 -16.12 8.36
N LYS A 314 -15.69 -16.28 9.45
CA LYS A 314 -17.07 -15.79 9.54
C LYS A 314 -17.16 -14.28 9.40
N LEU A 315 -16.19 -13.55 9.94
CA LEU A 315 -16.12 -12.09 9.82
C LEU A 315 -15.91 -11.69 8.35
N LEU A 316 -15.04 -12.41 7.64
CA LEU A 316 -14.76 -12.16 6.22
C LEU A 316 -15.97 -12.49 5.33
N CYS A 317 -16.72 -13.56 5.62
CA CYS A 317 -17.99 -13.83 4.95
C CYS A 317 -18.97 -12.66 5.12
N LYS A 318 -19.07 -12.10 6.34
CA LYS A 318 -19.96 -10.96 6.60
C LYS A 318 -19.51 -9.65 5.94
N ILE A 319 -18.21 -9.50 5.68
CA ILE A 319 -17.68 -8.41 4.85
C ILE A 319 -18.04 -8.65 3.39
N LYS A 320 -17.79 -9.85 2.87
CA LYS A 320 -18.14 -10.24 1.50
C LYS A 320 -19.61 -9.96 1.20
N ASP A 321 -20.51 -10.32 2.11
CA ASP A 321 -21.96 -10.10 1.98
C ASP A 321 -22.38 -8.62 1.80
N ARG A 322 -21.52 -7.66 2.16
CA ARG A 322 -21.90 -6.23 2.24
C ARG A 322 -20.95 -5.29 1.50
N PHE A 323 -19.74 -5.73 1.19
CA PHE A 323 -18.69 -4.85 0.70
C PHE A 323 -18.93 -4.37 -0.73
N GLU A 324 -19.45 -5.25 -1.58
CA GLU A 324 -19.80 -4.90 -2.96
C GLU A 324 -20.91 -3.83 -2.96
N ASP A 325 -22.00 -4.06 -2.22
CA ASP A 325 -23.06 -3.08 -2.03
C ASP A 325 -22.56 -1.75 -1.44
N ALA A 326 -21.61 -1.78 -0.50
CA ALA A 326 -21.04 -0.57 0.08
C ALA A 326 -20.38 0.31 -0.99
N LEU A 327 -19.63 -0.29 -1.91
CA LEU A 327 -18.97 0.45 -2.98
C LEU A 327 -19.90 0.79 -4.16
N ASP A 328 -20.90 -0.06 -4.44
CA ASP A 328 -21.89 0.16 -5.51
C ASP A 328 -22.98 1.18 -5.12
N MET A 329 -23.32 1.28 -3.83
CA MET A 329 -24.41 2.14 -3.36
C MET A 329 -23.94 3.41 -2.63
N LYS A 330 -22.72 3.44 -2.09
CA LYS A 330 -22.16 4.64 -1.44
C LYS A 330 -20.93 5.22 -2.09
N GLY A 331 -20.12 4.40 -2.73
CA GLY A 331 -18.83 4.81 -3.25
C GLY A 331 -17.84 5.23 -2.15
N VAL A 332 -16.59 5.45 -2.54
CA VAL A 332 -15.48 5.82 -1.66
C VAL A 332 -14.74 7.02 -2.21
N GLY A 333 -14.24 7.88 -1.31
CA GLY A 333 -13.52 9.10 -1.68
C GLY A 333 -14.38 10.35 -1.57
N ALA A 334 -14.01 11.38 -2.33
CA ALA A 334 -14.69 12.68 -2.33
C ALA A 334 -15.82 12.73 -3.37
N LYS A 335 -16.78 13.63 -3.13
CA LYS A 335 -17.87 13.94 -4.09
C LYS A 335 -18.77 12.73 -4.45
N THR A 336 -18.93 11.77 -3.55
CA THR A 336 -19.82 10.60 -3.74
C THR A 336 -21.28 11.00 -3.99
N ALA A 337 -21.77 12.06 -3.34
CA ALA A 337 -23.13 12.57 -3.53
C ALA A 337 -23.46 13.00 -4.98
N VAL A 338 -22.45 13.25 -5.81
CA VAL A 338 -22.60 13.61 -7.23
C VAL A 338 -22.03 12.53 -8.16
N GLY A 339 -21.86 11.30 -7.68
CA GLY A 339 -21.55 10.12 -8.50
C GLY A 339 -20.07 9.69 -8.56
N TYR A 340 -19.15 10.32 -7.83
CA TYR A 340 -17.75 9.89 -7.83
C TYR A 340 -17.53 8.70 -6.88
N GLY A 341 -16.56 7.85 -7.21
CA GLY A 341 -16.02 6.84 -6.29
C GLY A 341 -16.79 5.53 -6.20
N TYR A 342 -17.75 5.31 -7.09
CA TYR A 342 -18.52 4.07 -7.20
C TYR A 342 -17.75 3.00 -7.96
N PHE A 343 -18.02 1.73 -7.64
CA PHE A 343 -17.35 0.58 -8.25
C PHE A 343 -18.35 -0.44 -8.77
N ARG A 344 -17.93 -1.17 -9.80
CA ARG A 344 -18.66 -2.28 -10.41
C ARG A 344 -17.71 -3.41 -10.80
N ASP A 345 -18.24 -4.44 -11.47
CA ASP A 345 -17.46 -5.55 -12.04
C ASP A 345 -16.61 -6.29 -10.99
N PHE A 346 -17.19 -6.54 -9.81
CA PHE A 346 -16.53 -7.22 -8.69
C PHE A 346 -16.13 -8.65 -9.06
N LYS A 347 -14.86 -8.99 -8.80
CA LYS A 347 -14.27 -10.29 -9.08
C LYS A 347 -13.56 -10.80 -7.84
N ASP A 348 -14.15 -11.77 -7.17
CA ASP A 348 -13.52 -12.47 -6.06
C ASP A 348 -12.23 -13.17 -6.53
N LYS A 349 -11.11 -12.84 -5.89
CA LYS A 349 -9.77 -13.38 -6.16
C LYS A 349 -9.26 -14.25 -5.02
N THR A 350 -10.06 -14.49 -4.00
CA THR A 350 -9.68 -15.22 -2.79
C THR A 350 -9.11 -16.60 -3.16
N ASP A 351 -9.89 -17.43 -3.86
CA ASP A 351 -9.49 -18.78 -4.24
C ASP A 351 -8.29 -18.78 -5.20
N THR A 352 -8.24 -17.81 -6.11
CA THR A 352 -7.11 -17.67 -7.04
C THR A 352 -5.78 -17.45 -6.31
N ILE A 353 -5.79 -16.71 -5.21
CA ILE A 353 -4.58 -16.42 -4.42
C ILE A 353 -4.24 -17.61 -3.51
N THR A 354 -5.24 -18.21 -2.86
CA THR A 354 -5.03 -19.32 -1.92
C THR A 354 -4.64 -20.61 -2.63
N ASP A 355 -5.23 -20.92 -3.78
CA ASP A 355 -4.91 -22.15 -4.52
C ASP A 355 -3.53 -22.09 -5.20
N LYS A 356 -3.13 -20.92 -5.71
CA LYS A 356 -1.76 -20.72 -6.19
C LYS A 356 -0.73 -21.01 -5.10
N LEU A 357 -0.99 -20.54 -3.87
CA LEU A 357 -0.12 -20.81 -2.73
C LEU A 357 -0.03 -22.32 -2.42
N LYS A 358 -1.16 -23.04 -2.39
CA LYS A 358 -1.16 -24.50 -2.17
C LYS A 358 -0.32 -25.22 -3.23
N GLN A 359 -0.49 -24.85 -4.51
CA GLN A 359 0.28 -25.42 -5.62
C GLN A 359 1.78 -25.14 -5.49
N GLU A 360 2.16 -23.92 -5.11
CA GLU A 360 3.56 -23.52 -4.88
C GLU A 360 4.18 -24.28 -3.70
N GLN A 361 3.43 -24.47 -2.61
CA GLN A 361 3.86 -25.25 -1.45
C GLN A 361 4.07 -26.72 -1.79
N GLU A 362 3.10 -27.35 -2.47
CA GLU A 362 3.22 -28.74 -2.93
C GLU A 362 4.41 -28.93 -3.90
N ALA A 363 4.65 -27.98 -4.80
CA ALA A 363 5.78 -28.01 -5.71
C ALA A 363 7.12 -27.86 -4.96
N ALA A 364 7.20 -26.94 -3.99
CA ALA A 364 8.38 -26.73 -3.17
C ALA A 364 8.70 -27.96 -2.31
N GLU A 365 7.70 -28.60 -1.71
CA GLU A 365 7.87 -29.84 -0.95
C GLU A 365 8.36 -30.99 -1.83
N LYS A 366 7.78 -31.17 -3.03
CA LYS A 366 8.25 -32.18 -3.99
C LYS A 366 9.70 -31.93 -4.41
N GLN A 367 10.04 -30.67 -4.68
CA GLN A 367 11.41 -30.30 -5.07
C GLN A 367 12.39 -30.51 -3.91
N GLN A 368 12.01 -30.18 -2.68
CA GLN A 368 12.85 -30.39 -1.50
C GLN A 368 13.06 -31.88 -1.22
N LYS A 369 12.01 -32.70 -1.33
CA LYS A 369 12.11 -34.17 -1.25
C LYS A 369 13.03 -34.72 -2.34
N ALA A 370 12.91 -34.25 -3.58
CA ALA A 370 13.78 -34.67 -4.68
C ALA A 370 15.25 -34.28 -4.45
N LYS A 371 15.53 -33.07 -3.93
CA LYS A 371 16.88 -32.65 -3.56
C LYS A 371 17.45 -33.47 -2.41
N GLN A 372 16.65 -33.77 -1.39
CA GLN A 372 17.03 -34.66 -0.28
C GLN A 372 17.37 -36.06 -0.81
N LEU A 373 16.50 -36.67 -1.60
CA LEU A 373 16.74 -37.98 -2.23
C LEU A 373 18.00 -37.99 -3.09
N ALA A 374 18.26 -36.92 -3.87
CA ALA A 374 19.47 -36.81 -4.67
C ALA A 374 20.75 -36.71 -3.83
N SER A 375 20.69 -36.10 -2.63
CA SER A 375 21.82 -35.98 -1.71
C SER A 375 22.14 -37.25 -0.91
N LEU A 376 21.20 -38.19 -0.82
CA LEU A 376 21.39 -39.47 -0.15
C LEU A 376 22.25 -40.43 -0.99
N SER A 377 23.05 -41.25 -0.31
CA SER A 377 23.76 -42.37 -0.92
C SER A 377 22.77 -43.42 -1.48
N PRO A 378 23.18 -44.29 -2.42
CA PRO A 378 22.30 -45.32 -2.98
C PRO A 378 21.61 -46.20 -1.92
N ILE A 379 22.31 -46.56 -0.83
CA ILE A 379 21.77 -47.36 0.28
C ILE A 379 20.75 -46.56 1.10
N GLU A 380 21.04 -45.29 1.38
CA GLU A 380 20.10 -44.43 2.11
C GLU A 380 18.84 -44.12 1.29
N ARG A 381 18.96 -44.01 -0.05
CA ARG A 381 17.79 -43.90 -0.93
C ARG A 381 16.91 -45.14 -0.87
N LEU A 382 17.52 -46.33 -0.90
CA LEU A 382 16.79 -47.59 -0.80
C LEU A 382 16.09 -47.72 0.57
N ALA A 383 16.76 -47.29 1.65
CA ALA A 383 16.18 -47.26 2.99
C ALA A 383 14.96 -46.32 3.07
N GLU A 384 15.04 -45.15 2.43
CA GLU A 384 13.95 -44.18 2.40
C GLU A 384 12.79 -44.63 1.49
N GLU A 385 13.08 -45.29 0.37
CA GLU A 385 12.10 -45.97 -0.48
C GLU A 385 11.26 -46.94 0.35
N VAL A 386 11.92 -47.86 1.08
CA VAL A 386 11.25 -48.85 1.96
C VAL A 386 10.36 -48.18 3.02
N LYS A 387 10.80 -47.08 3.61
CA LYS A 387 9.98 -46.33 4.60
C LYS A 387 8.78 -45.64 3.95
N SER A 388 8.89 -45.22 2.68
CA SER A 388 7.85 -44.49 1.95
C SER A 388 6.76 -45.38 1.33
N LEU A 389 6.99 -46.69 1.22
CA LEU A 389 6.05 -47.70 0.70
C LEU A 389 4.68 -47.63 1.41
N ALA A 390 3.56 -47.63 0.68
CA ALA A 390 2.23 -47.60 1.30
C ALA A 390 1.78 -48.99 1.79
N ASP A 391 0.59 -49.05 2.40
CA ASP A 391 -0.11 -50.30 2.71
C ASP A 391 -0.91 -50.75 1.48
N SER A 392 -0.19 -51.05 0.40
CA SER A 392 -0.74 -51.52 -0.86
C SER A 392 -0.09 -52.85 -1.26
N GLN A 393 -0.81 -53.69 -2.02
CA GLN A 393 -0.29 -54.98 -2.45
C GLN A 393 0.99 -54.85 -3.29
N VAL A 394 1.07 -53.80 -4.12
CA VAL A 394 2.23 -53.50 -4.97
C VAL A 394 3.45 -53.13 -4.12
N ASP A 395 3.24 -52.33 -3.08
CA ASP A 395 4.31 -51.90 -2.18
C ASP A 395 4.82 -53.03 -1.29
N GLU A 396 3.95 -53.98 -0.91
CA GLU A 396 4.35 -55.17 -0.17
C GLU A 396 5.21 -56.13 -1.02
N GLU A 397 4.88 -56.26 -2.31
CA GLU A 397 5.69 -57.00 -3.29
C GLU A 397 7.06 -56.35 -3.45
N ARG A 398 7.11 -55.01 -3.56
CA ARG A 398 8.37 -54.26 -3.62
C ARG A 398 9.22 -54.43 -2.36
N ALA A 399 8.63 -54.35 -1.16
CA ALA A 399 9.33 -54.61 0.10
C ALA A 399 9.89 -56.05 0.15
N THR A 400 9.17 -57.01 -0.41
CA THR A 400 9.62 -58.41 -0.50
C THR A 400 10.75 -58.59 -1.50
N GLU A 401 10.71 -57.87 -2.62
CA GLU A 401 11.77 -57.86 -3.63
C GLU A 401 13.07 -57.30 -3.06
N ILE A 402 13.00 -56.17 -2.36
CA ILE A 402 14.16 -55.55 -1.69
C ILE A 402 14.77 -56.52 -0.67
N TYR A 403 13.94 -57.21 0.11
CA TYR A 403 14.40 -58.23 1.05
C TYR A 403 15.09 -59.43 0.36
N ASN A 404 14.55 -59.90 -0.77
CA ASN A 404 15.05 -61.11 -1.44
C ASN A 404 16.28 -60.85 -2.31
N ASN A 405 16.29 -59.74 -3.05
CA ASN A 405 17.25 -59.49 -4.12
C ASN A 405 18.34 -58.51 -3.70
N GLU A 406 18.01 -57.47 -2.95
CA GLU A 406 18.94 -56.38 -2.64
C GLU A 406 19.62 -56.55 -1.27
N LEU A 407 18.88 -56.99 -0.24
CA LEU A 407 19.42 -57.22 1.10
C LEU A 407 20.61 -58.21 1.15
N PRO A 408 20.65 -59.34 0.40
CA PRO A 408 21.76 -60.28 0.47
C PRO A 408 23.07 -59.74 -0.11
N SER A 409 23.00 -58.88 -1.12
CA SER A 409 24.14 -58.31 -1.85
C SER A 409 24.87 -57.16 -1.15
N LEU A 410 24.33 -56.67 -0.03
CA LEU A 410 24.89 -55.52 0.70
C LEU A 410 25.99 -55.91 1.72
N GLU A 411 26.84 -54.95 2.06
CA GLU A 411 27.85 -55.09 3.12
C GLU A 411 27.21 -55.16 4.52
N SER A 412 27.99 -55.56 5.53
CA SER A 412 27.54 -55.72 6.93
C SER A 412 26.76 -54.50 7.46
N ASP A 413 27.32 -53.31 7.26
CA ASP A 413 26.80 -52.09 7.86
C ASP A 413 25.55 -51.59 7.11
N ASP A 414 25.53 -51.76 5.78
CA ASP A 414 24.41 -51.42 4.91
C ASP A 414 23.19 -52.36 5.13
N LYS A 415 23.47 -53.64 5.41
CA LYS A 415 22.43 -54.62 5.77
C LYS A 415 21.66 -54.19 7.01
N GLN A 416 22.31 -53.60 8.01
CA GLN A 416 21.63 -53.12 9.21
C GLN A 416 20.70 -51.94 8.90
N ILE A 417 21.12 -51.01 8.05
CA ILE A 417 20.32 -49.84 7.65
C ILE A 417 19.03 -50.28 6.94
N ILE A 418 19.13 -51.18 5.96
CA ILE A 418 17.96 -51.68 5.22
C ILE A 418 17.09 -52.60 6.08
N ALA A 419 17.70 -53.47 6.89
CA ALA A 419 16.97 -54.32 7.84
C ALA A 419 16.13 -53.49 8.84
N GLN A 420 16.67 -52.36 9.31
CA GLN A 420 15.96 -51.45 10.18
C GLN A 420 14.77 -50.76 9.47
N ALA A 421 14.95 -50.35 8.21
CA ALA A 421 13.88 -49.78 7.39
C ALA A 421 12.74 -50.78 7.12
N LEU A 422 13.08 -52.04 6.76
CA LEU A 422 12.12 -53.12 6.56
C LEU A 422 11.36 -53.46 7.84
N LYS A 423 12.04 -53.45 9.00
CA LYS A 423 11.40 -53.62 10.31
C LYS A 423 10.36 -52.53 10.55
N THR A 424 10.71 -51.26 10.37
CA THR A 424 9.78 -50.14 10.56
C THR A 424 8.57 -50.24 9.62
N TYR A 425 8.78 -50.62 8.36
CA TYR A 425 7.71 -50.82 7.39
C TYR A 425 6.76 -51.95 7.83
N TRP A 426 7.30 -53.14 8.16
CA TRP A 426 6.49 -54.29 8.56
C TRP A 426 5.79 -54.10 9.91
N GLN A 427 6.34 -53.29 10.82
CA GLN A 427 5.64 -52.86 12.03
C GLN A 427 4.44 -51.97 11.69
N ARG A 428 4.60 -51.01 10.76
CA ARG A 428 3.53 -50.10 10.35
C ARG A 428 2.33 -50.85 9.74
N ILE A 429 2.57 -51.87 8.92
CA ILE A 429 1.52 -52.69 8.29
C ILE A 429 1.06 -53.88 9.16
N ASN A 430 1.45 -53.93 10.44
CA ASN A 430 1.12 -55.00 11.39
C ASN A 430 1.56 -56.42 10.96
N LYS A 431 2.57 -56.55 10.09
CA LYS A 431 3.14 -57.84 9.62
C LYS A 431 4.49 -58.21 10.25
N TRP A 432 4.85 -57.54 11.35
CA TRP A 432 6.05 -57.83 12.13
C TRP A 432 5.83 -58.95 13.16
N GLU A 433 4.71 -58.92 13.88
CA GLU A 433 4.36 -59.92 14.91
C GLU A 433 3.35 -60.96 14.40
N GLY A 434 2.65 -60.67 13.30
CA GLY A 434 1.70 -61.55 12.62
C GLY A 434 2.03 -61.77 11.15
N GLY A 435 1.50 -62.82 10.54
CA GLY A 435 1.68 -63.11 9.11
C GLY A 435 1.75 -64.60 8.78
N SER A 436 1.92 -64.89 7.49
CA SER A 436 2.14 -66.26 6.99
C SER A 436 3.48 -66.83 7.45
N ASP A 437 3.65 -68.15 7.40
CA ASP A 437 4.91 -68.80 7.80
C ASP A 437 6.12 -68.27 7.01
N LYS A 438 5.90 -67.92 5.74
CA LYS A 438 6.92 -67.25 4.90
C LYS A 438 7.28 -65.86 5.45
N GLN A 439 6.31 -65.08 5.92
CA GLN A 439 6.58 -63.75 6.49
C GLN A 439 7.33 -63.85 7.83
N ARG A 440 7.00 -64.84 8.67
CA ARG A 440 7.72 -65.10 9.93
C ARG A 440 9.19 -65.45 9.69
N GLN A 441 9.49 -66.22 8.65
CA GLN A 441 10.87 -66.51 8.24
C GLN A 441 11.64 -65.24 7.82
N LYS A 442 10.97 -64.33 7.08
CA LYS A 442 11.58 -63.03 6.72
C LYS A 442 11.91 -62.19 7.96
N VAL A 443 10.96 -62.07 8.88
CA VAL A 443 11.11 -61.33 10.14
C VAL A 443 12.24 -61.91 10.99
N MET A 444 12.34 -63.24 11.13
CA MET A 444 13.45 -63.88 11.87
C MET A 444 14.82 -63.55 11.27
N LYS A 445 14.93 -63.54 9.94
CA LYS A 445 16.19 -63.20 9.27
C LYS A 445 16.56 -61.73 9.46
N VAL A 446 15.59 -60.81 9.39
CA VAL A 446 15.80 -59.39 9.69
C VAL A 446 16.17 -59.17 11.16
N LYS A 447 15.52 -59.85 12.11
CA LYS A 447 15.91 -59.85 13.54
C LYS A 447 17.34 -60.33 13.76
N SER A 448 17.75 -61.40 13.07
CA SER A 448 19.13 -61.90 13.12
C SER A 448 20.15 -60.89 12.60
N ILE A 449 19.81 -60.09 11.58
CA ILE A 449 20.69 -59.04 11.03
C ILE A 449 20.79 -57.85 12.01
N LEU A 450 19.70 -57.53 12.72
CA LEU A 450 19.64 -56.47 13.73
C LEU A 450 20.19 -56.88 15.11
N GLY A 451 20.55 -58.15 15.30
CA GLY A 451 21.02 -58.68 16.59
C GLY A 451 19.92 -58.82 17.64
N GLU A 452 18.65 -58.80 17.24
CA GLU A 452 17.49 -58.99 18.11
C GLU A 452 17.19 -60.49 18.22
N ARG A 453 17.12 -61.02 19.44
CA ARG A 453 16.76 -62.42 19.71
C ARG A 453 15.25 -62.65 19.70
#